data_AF-Q5BWM5-F1
#
_entry.id   AF-Q5BWM5-F1
#
_cell.length_a   1.000
_cell.length_b   1.000
_cell.length_c   1.000
_cell.angle_alpha   90.00
_cell.angle_beta   90.00
_cell.angle_gamma   90.00
#
_symmetry.space_group_name_H-M   'P 1'
#
loop_
_entity.id
_entity.type
_entity.pdbx_description
1 polymer ?
#
loop_
_entity_poly.entity_id
_entity_poly.type
_entity_poly.pdbx_seq_one_letter_code
_entity_poly.pdbx_strand_id
1 'polypeptide(L)'
;LNADKKISPIDFDPTSGNSHNQFFRLQDMVSTLRPIVMANDHLVEKKTPISYLRILLRLPKEKFAAIAFISDQLRTARLRCLEDVIRYLFITQIAFEYCSESCKCLHNDTILYRNYIFCPEIVHALSRMFHLTSIGPNLQKNILVLRKSCINVEASDLPPLDVSLVNRSVSSSHNILPSLRLACVYRLIRLAAQVFLLYDNVLPKCVLTHLFRPLEMSLVNSNFLYHPAFIVDEVKSLSNAFKLNKNAPTPARLISDRRIFILNTLHSKDSDDFRKLSILPQLDPVFDERLCVNHDLNTKRILLRTVTKEKRCAMRNFRRDSQFLASHRLNIIKKSDYIREKKTKAILSSIRSLED
;
A
#
# COMPACT_ATOMS: atom_id res chain seq x y z
N LEU A 1 -10.09 30.20 -8.10
CA LEU A 1 -10.12 30.84 -9.44
C LEU A 1 -8.82 30.43 -10.13
N ASN A 2 -8.71 29.40 -10.98
CA ASN A 2 -9.67 28.68 -11.80
C ASN A 2 -9.41 27.16 -11.72
N ALA A 3 -10.50 26.41 -11.74
CA ALA A 3 -10.55 24.98 -11.93
C ALA A 3 -10.44 24.62 -13.43
N ASP A 4 -10.25 23.32 -13.65
CA ASP A 4 -10.65 22.56 -14.84
C ASP A 4 -9.77 22.64 -16.10
N LYS A 5 -8.74 21.79 -16.10
CA LYS A 5 -8.47 20.91 -17.25
C LYS A 5 -8.48 19.46 -16.78
N LYS A 6 -9.66 18.86 -16.73
CA LYS A 6 -9.84 17.40 -16.69
C LYS A 6 -9.33 16.82 -18.01
N ILE A 7 -8.24 16.06 -17.94
CA ILE A 7 -7.90 15.08 -18.97
C ILE A 7 -8.61 13.80 -18.54
N SER A 8 -9.72 13.48 -19.18
CA SER A 8 -10.41 12.20 -19.03
C SER A 8 -9.63 11.11 -19.77
N PRO A 9 -9.28 9.98 -19.12
CA PRO A 9 -8.90 8.79 -19.86
C PRO A 9 -10.16 8.23 -20.55
N ILE A 10 -9.96 7.77 -21.77
CA ILE A 10 -10.97 7.22 -22.67
C ILE A 10 -11.82 6.17 -21.93
N ASP A 11 -13.10 6.50 -21.75
CA ASP A 11 -14.26 5.65 -21.42
C ASP A 11 -13.98 4.39 -20.58
N PHE A 12 -13.76 4.59 -19.28
CA PHE A 12 -13.96 3.53 -18.29
C PHE A 12 -15.22 3.84 -17.48
N ASP A 13 -16.36 3.41 -18.02
CA ASP A 13 -17.66 3.54 -17.36
C ASP A 13 -17.83 2.33 -16.41
N PRO A 14 -17.80 2.51 -15.07
CA PRO A 14 -17.74 1.41 -14.11
C PRO A 14 -19.11 0.72 -13.89
N THR A 15 -20.12 1.05 -14.70
CA THR A 15 -21.52 0.65 -14.52
C THR A 15 -22.04 -0.34 -15.56
N SER A 16 -21.24 -0.75 -16.55
CA SER A 16 -21.71 -1.73 -17.55
C SER A 16 -21.49 -3.19 -17.10
N GLY A 17 -22.45 -3.69 -16.32
CA GLY A 17 -22.50 -5.06 -15.79
C GLY A 17 -22.76 -6.17 -16.81
N ASN A 18 -22.13 -6.17 -17.99
CA ASN A 18 -22.24 -7.26 -18.96
C ASN A 18 -20.85 -7.79 -19.35
N SER A 19 -20.46 -8.90 -18.72
CA SER A 19 -19.26 -9.67 -19.07
C SER A 19 -19.17 -9.99 -20.57
N HIS A 20 -20.31 -10.17 -21.24
CA HIS A 20 -20.40 -10.40 -22.69
C HIS A 20 -19.78 -9.27 -23.55
N ASN A 21 -19.95 -7.99 -23.17
CA ASN A 21 -19.43 -6.87 -23.97
C ASN A 21 -17.91 -6.72 -23.84
N GLN A 22 -17.33 -7.16 -22.72
CA GLN A 22 -15.88 -7.22 -22.54
C GLN A 22 -15.25 -8.37 -23.36
N PHE A 23 -15.96 -9.48 -23.56
CA PHE A 23 -15.53 -10.59 -24.42
C PHE A 23 -15.47 -10.21 -25.90
N PHE A 24 -16.43 -9.43 -26.40
CA PHE A 24 -16.39 -8.92 -27.77
C PHE A 24 -15.16 -8.04 -28.02
N ARG A 25 -14.75 -7.21 -27.06
CA ARG A 25 -13.52 -6.40 -27.17
C ARG A 25 -12.25 -7.26 -27.25
N LEU A 26 -12.16 -8.35 -26.49
CA LEU A 26 -11.05 -9.30 -26.60
C LEU A 26 -11.05 -10.04 -27.95
N GLN A 27 -12.23 -10.38 -28.47
CA GLN A 27 -12.38 -11.01 -29.78
C GLN A 27 -11.98 -10.07 -30.92
N ASP A 28 -12.32 -8.78 -30.82
CA ASP A 28 -11.91 -7.75 -31.78
C ASP A 28 -10.40 -7.51 -31.73
N MET A 29 -9.77 -7.46 -30.55
CA MET A 29 -8.32 -7.35 -30.40
C MET A 29 -7.55 -8.56 -30.96
N VAL A 30 -8.08 -9.78 -30.82
CA VAL A 30 -7.48 -10.98 -31.42
C VAL A 30 -7.68 -10.99 -32.94
N SER A 31 -8.81 -10.45 -33.43
CA SER A 31 -9.09 -10.39 -34.87
C SER A 31 -8.19 -9.41 -35.63
N THR A 32 -7.78 -8.30 -34.99
CA THR A 32 -6.86 -7.31 -35.57
C THR A 32 -5.40 -7.78 -35.56
N LEU A 33 -5.01 -8.65 -34.61
CA LEU A 33 -3.65 -9.21 -34.49
C LEU A 33 -3.45 -10.53 -35.25
N ARG A 34 -4.49 -11.02 -35.94
CA ARG A 34 -4.50 -12.27 -36.73
C ARG A 34 -3.36 -12.41 -37.75
N PRO A 35 -2.84 -11.35 -38.40
CA PRO A 35 -1.70 -11.49 -39.33
C PRO A 35 -0.38 -11.85 -38.64
N ILE A 36 -0.22 -11.52 -37.35
CA ILE A 36 1.04 -11.72 -36.60
C ILE A 36 1.09 -13.13 -35.98
N VAL A 37 -0.08 -13.69 -35.61
CA VAL A 37 -0.20 -15.01 -34.99
C VAL A 37 -0.03 -16.16 -36.00
N MET A 38 -0.39 -15.96 -37.27
CA MET A 38 -0.29 -16.99 -38.31
C MET A 38 1.14 -17.28 -38.79
N ALA A 39 2.14 -16.49 -38.37
CA ALA A 39 3.54 -16.70 -38.73
C ALA A 39 4.25 -17.73 -37.82
N ASN A 40 3.72 -18.00 -36.63
CA ASN A 40 4.29 -18.95 -35.68
C ASN A 40 3.23 -20.00 -35.26
N ASP A 41 3.28 -21.13 -35.97
CA ASP A 41 2.71 -22.44 -35.66
C ASP A 41 1.20 -22.70 -35.79
N HIS A 42 0.97 -23.88 -36.39
CA HIS A 42 -0.30 -24.56 -36.64
C HIS A 42 -1.04 -24.95 -35.35
N LEU A 43 -1.89 -24.08 -34.82
CA LEU A 43 -2.87 -24.46 -33.80
C LEU A 43 -4.24 -23.82 -34.09
N VAL A 44 -5.08 -24.56 -34.82
CA VAL A 44 -6.52 -24.34 -34.85
C VAL A 44 -7.09 -24.77 -33.50
N GLU A 45 -6.83 -23.99 -32.45
CA GLU A 45 -7.48 -24.20 -31.15
C GLU A 45 -8.96 -23.83 -31.27
N LYS A 46 -9.84 -24.72 -30.78
CA LYS A 46 -11.29 -24.48 -30.69
C LYS A 46 -11.52 -23.10 -30.05
N LYS A 47 -12.40 -22.29 -30.64
CA LYS A 47 -12.74 -20.92 -30.20
C LYS A 47 -13.34 -20.95 -28.79
N THR A 48 -12.52 -20.82 -27.76
CA THR A 48 -12.97 -20.76 -26.37
C THR A 48 -12.33 -19.52 -25.71
N PRO A 49 -13.01 -18.87 -24.76
CA PRO A 49 -12.45 -17.69 -24.07
C PRO A 49 -11.10 -18.00 -23.39
N ILE A 50 -10.91 -19.25 -22.96
CA ILE A 50 -9.67 -19.73 -22.36
C ILE A 50 -8.53 -19.88 -23.38
N SER A 51 -8.79 -20.35 -24.60
CA SER A 51 -7.76 -20.41 -25.65
C SER A 51 -7.33 -19.01 -26.10
N TYR A 52 -8.26 -18.05 -26.20
CA TYR A 52 -7.89 -16.66 -26.47
C TYR A 52 -7.00 -16.05 -25.39
N LEU A 53 -7.26 -16.31 -24.10
CA LEU A 53 -6.39 -15.83 -23.02
C LEU A 53 -4.99 -16.43 -23.08
N ARG A 54 -4.86 -17.72 -23.44
CA ARG A 54 -3.54 -18.34 -23.65
C ARG A 54 -2.78 -17.71 -24.80
N ILE A 55 -3.46 -17.39 -25.91
CA ILE A 55 -2.85 -16.70 -27.05
C ILE A 55 -2.40 -15.28 -26.64
N LEU A 56 -3.25 -14.53 -25.93
CA LEU A 56 -2.93 -13.15 -25.50
C LEU A 56 -1.73 -13.11 -24.54
N LEU A 57 -1.58 -14.11 -23.67
CA LEU A 57 -0.43 -14.21 -22.75
C LEU A 57 0.90 -14.49 -23.45
N ARG A 58 0.87 -15.07 -24.66
CA ARG A 58 2.06 -15.27 -25.49
C ARG A 58 2.49 -14.00 -26.23
N LEU A 59 1.59 -13.03 -26.39
CA LEU A 59 1.88 -11.77 -27.07
C LEU A 59 2.49 -10.77 -26.07
N PRO A 60 3.74 -10.30 -26.26
CA PRO A 60 4.44 -9.48 -25.26
C PRO A 60 3.76 -8.14 -25.00
N LYS A 61 3.08 -7.56 -25.99
CA LYS A 61 2.38 -6.28 -25.88
C LYS A 61 1.09 -6.37 -25.06
N GLU A 62 0.36 -7.48 -25.18
CA GLU A 62 -0.95 -7.69 -24.55
C GLU A 62 -0.89 -8.49 -23.25
N LYS A 63 0.30 -9.03 -22.91
CA LYS A 63 0.53 -9.88 -21.73
C LYS A 63 -0.01 -9.23 -20.45
N PHE A 64 0.29 -7.94 -20.23
CA PHE A 64 -0.12 -7.22 -19.02
C PHE A 64 -1.63 -7.01 -18.94
N ALA A 65 -2.26 -6.62 -20.05
CA ALA A 65 -3.71 -6.44 -20.10
C ALA A 65 -4.44 -7.78 -19.87
N ALA A 66 -3.91 -8.87 -20.43
CA ALA A 66 -4.45 -10.21 -20.23
C ALA A 66 -4.36 -10.68 -18.77
N ILE A 67 -3.24 -10.43 -18.07
CA ILE A 67 -3.09 -10.79 -16.66
C ILE A 67 -3.98 -9.93 -15.78
N ALA A 68 -4.02 -8.62 -16.01
CA ALA A 68 -4.90 -7.72 -15.24
C ALA A 68 -6.37 -8.15 -15.38
N PHE A 69 -6.78 -8.53 -16.59
CA PHE A 69 -8.10 -9.09 -16.84
C PHE A 69 -8.32 -10.41 -16.09
N ILE A 70 -7.36 -11.34 -16.14
CA ILE A 70 -7.43 -12.62 -15.41
C ILE A 70 -7.55 -12.38 -13.90
N SER A 71 -6.75 -11.49 -13.31
CA SER A 71 -6.82 -11.14 -11.90
C SER A 71 -8.18 -10.55 -11.52
N ASP A 72 -8.75 -9.66 -12.34
CA ASP A 72 -10.08 -9.10 -12.07
C ASP A 72 -11.19 -10.16 -12.16
N GLN A 73 -11.10 -11.10 -13.12
CA GLN A 73 -12.01 -12.24 -13.22
C GLN A 73 -11.91 -13.16 -11.99
N LEU A 74 -10.70 -13.46 -11.52
CA LEU A 74 -10.48 -14.29 -10.32
C LEU A 74 -11.00 -13.61 -9.05
N ARG A 75 -10.84 -12.29 -8.94
CA ARG A 75 -11.34 -11.49 -7.82
C ARG A 75 -12.87 -11.47 -7.78
N THR A 76 -13.51 -11.20 -8.92
CA THR A 76 -14.97 -11.02 -9.04
C THR A 76 -15.73 -12.33 -9.28
N ALA A 77 -15.03 -13.47 -9.27
CA ALA A 77 -15.58 -14.78 -9.60
C ALA A 77 -16.90 -15.07 -8.88
N ARG A 78 -17.94 -15.44 -9.63
CA ARG A 78 -19.23 -15.90 -9.09
C ARG A 78 -19.34 -17.40 -9.36
N LEU A 79 -19.27 -18.20 -8.30
CA LEU A 79 -19.29 -19.65 -8.37
C LEU A 79 -20.71 -20.15 -8.07
N ARG A 80 -21.59 -20.18 -9.08
CA ARG A 80 -23.00 -20.57 -8.91
C ARG A 80 -23.26 -21.98 -9.40
N CYS A 81 -22.56 -22.39 -10.46
CA CYS A 81 -22.69 -23.71 -11.08
C CYS A 81 -21.34 -24.45 -11.11
N LEU A 82 -21.38 -25.76 -11.38
CA LEU A 82 -20.15 -26.56 -11.55
C LEU A 82 -19.34 -26.10 -12.76
N GLU A 83 -19.99 -25.64 -13.81
CA GLU A 83 -19.36 -25.04 -15.00
C GLU A 83 -18.53 -23.81 -14.65
N ASP A 84 -19.03 -22.95 -13.74
CA ASP A 84 -18.28 -21.80 -13.25
C ASP A 84 -17.01 -22.26 -12.54
N VAL A 85 -17.11 -23.29 -11.68
CA VAL A 85 -15.95 -23.84 -10.98
C VAL A 85 -14.91 -24.36 -11.97
N ILE A 86 -15.32 -25.13 -12.98
CA ILE A 86 -14.41 -25.64 -14.02
C ILE A 86 -13.75 -24.47 -14.76
N ARG A 87 -14.52 -23.45 -15.14
CA ARG A 87 -14.02 -22.25 -15.82
C ARG A 87 -12.98 -21.52 -14.98
N TYR A 88 -13.26 -21.24 -13.71
CA TYR A 88 -12.33 -20.54 -12.83
C TYR A 88 -11.12 -21.40 -12.43
N LEU A 89 -11.25 -22.73 -12.40
CA LEU A 89 -10.10 -23.66 -12.27
C LEU A 89 -9.15 -23.54 -13.47
N PHE A 90 -9.67 -23.43 -14.69
CA PHE A 90 -8.83 -23.19 -15.87
C PHE A 90 -8.20 -21.79 -15.87
N ILE A 91 -8.95 -20.76 -15.46
CA ILE A 91 -8.40 -19.40 -15.36
C ILE A 91 -7.29 -19.33 -14.29
N THR A 92 -7.48 -19.96 -13.13
CA THR A 92 -6.43 -20.06 -12.09
C THR A 92 -5.23 -20.86 -12.57
N GLN A 93 -5.43 -21.94 -13.33
CA GLN A 93 -4.34 -22.70 -13.95
C GLN A 93 -3.49 -21.83 -14.90
N ILE A 94 -4.14 -21.04 -15.76
CA ILE A 94 -3.45 -20.13 -16.69
C ILE A 94 -2.66 -19.06 -15.93
N ALA A 95 -3.26 -18.48 -14.88
CA ALA A 95 -2.58 -17.52 -14.02
C ALA A 95 -1.35 -18.13 -13.33
N PHE A 96 -1.47 -19.38 -12.86
CA PHE A 96 -0.35 -20.12 -12.28
C PHE A 96 0.75 -20.42 -13.30
N GLU A 97 0.40 -20.87 -14.52
CA GLU A 97 1.35 -21.11 -15.61
C GLU A 97 2.18 -19.85 -15.88
N TYR A 98 1.53 -18.70 -16.01
CA TYR A 98 2.19 -17.40 -16.17
C TYR A 98 3.14 -17.07 -15.00
N CYS A 99 2.69 -17.22 -13.76
CA CYS A 99 3.54 -16.99 -12.57
C CYS A 99 4.75 -17.95 -12.56
N SER A 100 4.55 -19.21 -12.95
CA SER A 100 5.61 -20.24 -12.98
C SER A 100 6.68 -19.97 -14.04
N GLU A 101 6.28 -19.53 -15.24
CA GLU A 101 7.20 -19.12 -16.28
C GLU A 101 7.99 -17.88 -15.86
N SER A 102 7.30 -16.91 -15.26
CA SER A 102 7.92 -15.69 -14.74
C SER A 102 8.95 -15.99 -13.63
N CYS A 103 8.67 -16.96 -12.75
CA CYS A 103 9.63 -17.45 -11.75
C CYS A 103 10.88 -18.08 -12.37
N LYS A 104 10.73 -18.87 -13.44
CA LYS A 104 11.87 -19.53 -14.10
C LYS A 104 12.79 -18.53 -14.77
N CYS A 105 12.24 -17.49 -15.41
CA CYS A 105 13.03 -16.43 -16.05
C CYS A 105 13.86 -15.62 -15.04
N LEU A 106 13.42 -15.51 -13.78
CA LEU A 106 14.15 -14.77 -12.73
C LEU A 106 15.47 -15.43 -12.30
N HIS A 107 15.68 -16.72 -12.56
CA HIS A 107 16.95 -17.38 -12.23
C HIS A 107 18.11 -16.92 -13.13
N ASN A 108 17.81 -16.29 -14.27
CA ASN A 108 18.82 -15.92 -15.26
C ASN A 108 19.17 -14.43 -15.26
N ASP A 109 18.23 -13.54 -14.88
CA ASP A 109 18.45 -12.10 -14.90
C ASP A 109 18.36 -11.49 -13.50
N THR A 110 19.47 -10.94 -13.02
CA THR A 110 19.69 -10.55 -11.62
C THR A 110 18.93 -9.30 -11.15
N ILE A 111 18.22 -8.57 -12.00
CA ILE A 111 17.81 -7.21 -11.66
C ILE A 111 16.43 -6.87 -12.28
N LEU A 112 15.46 -6.46 -11.44
CA LEU A 112 14.28 -5.60 -11.77
C LEU A 112 12.93 -6.18 -12.30
N TYR A 113 12.54 -7.43 -12.03
CA TYR A 113 11.15 -7.89 -12.33
C TYR A 113 10.39 -8.42 -11.10
N ARG A 114 10.38 -7.67 -9.99
CA ARG A 114 9.68 -8.06 -8.74
C ARG A 114 8.14 -7.95 -8.78
N ASN A 115 7.55 -7.38 -9.84
CA ASN A 115 6.10 -7.11 -9.89
C ASN A 115 5.27 -8.22 -10.56
N TYR A 116 5.88 -9.29 -11.08
CA TYR A 116 5.21 -10.20 -12.02
C TYR A 116 5.04 -11.64 -11.52
N ILE A 117 5.54 -11.94 -10.34
CA ILE A 117 5.56 -13.30 -9.79
C ILE A 117 4.32 -13.60 -8.94
N PHE A 118 3.74 -12.55 -8.34
CA PHE A 118 2.77 -12.71 -7.26
C PHE A 118 1.37 -12.24 -7.67
N CYS A 119 0.43 -13.19 -7.74
CA CYS A 119 -0.98 -12.94 -7.98
C CYS A 119 -1.79 -13.44 -6.76
N PRO A 120 -2.11 -12.57 -5.79
CA PRO A 120 -2.86 -12.95 -4.59
C PRO A 120 -4.29 -13.41 -4.93
N GLU A 121 -4.84 -12.97 -6.05
CA GLU A 121 -6.16 -13.37 -6.54
C GLU A 121 -6.25 -14.88 -6.80
N ILE A 122 -5.14 -15.55 -7.14
CA ILE A 122 -5.11 -17.02 -7.29
C ILE A 122 -5.44 -17.69 -5.95
N VAL A 123 -4.80 -17.28 -4.86
CA VAL A 123 -5.02 -17.88 -3.53
C VAL A 123 -6.41 -17.55 -3.01
N HIS A 124 -6.88 -16.33 -3.26
CA HIS A 124 -8.25 -15.94 -2.96
C HIS A 124 -9.28 -16.79 -3.72
N ALA A 125 -9.09 -17.00 -5.04
CA ALA A 125 -9.99 -17.82 -5.85
C ALA A 125 -9.97 -19.29 -5.40
N LEU A 126 -8.79 -19.85 -5.13
CA LEU A 126 -8.65 -21.21 -4.59
C LEU A 126 -9.36 -21.35 -3.24
N SER A 127 -9.15 -20.43 -2.30
CA SER A 127 -9.84 -20.46 -1.00
C SER A 127 -11.35 -20.40 -1.14
N ARG A 128 -11.88 -19.59 -2.07
CA ARG A 128 -13.32 -19.50 -2.34
C ARG A 128 -13.88 -20.79 -2.94
N MET A 129 -13.13 -21.43 -3.84
CA MET A 129 -13.51 -22.73 -4.40
C MET A 129 -13.47 -23.84 -3.34
N PHE A 130 -12.47 -23.84 -2.45
CA PHE A 130 -12.42 -24.76 -1.29
C PHE A 130 -13.56 -24.53 -0.31
N HIS A 131 -14.04 -23.30 -0.15
CA HIS A 131 -15.21 -23.07 0.69
C HIS A 131 -16.45 -23.84 0.18
N LEU A 132 -16.54 -24.12 -1.13
CA LEU A 132 -17.63 -24.92 -1.72
C LEU A 132 -17.54 -26.42 -1.39
N THR A 133 -16.45 -26.90 -0.80
CA THR A 133 -16.32 -28.27 -0.26
C THR A 133 -16.69 -28.38 1.21
N SER A 134 -16.90 -27.24 1.90
CA SER A 134 -17.22 -27.24 3.34
C SER A 134 -18.62 -27.75 3.65
N ILE A 135 -18.79 -28.40 4.80
CA ILE A 135 -20.11 -28.80 5.32
C ILE A 135 -20.61 -27.70 6.23
N GLY A 136 -21.26 -26.69 5.64
CA GLY A 136 -21.96 -25.64 6.38
C GLY A 136 -23.47 -25.93 6.52
N PRO A 137 -24.22 -25.09 7.26
CA PRO A 137 -25.67 -25.24 7.43
C PRO A 137 -26.46 -25.21 6.10
N ASN A 138 -25.83 -24.74 5.01
CA ASN A 138 -26.39 -24.68 3.66
C ASN A 138 -25.79 -25.76 2.72
N LEU A 139 -25.81 -27.03 3.13
CA LEU A 139 -25.37 -28.20 2.34
C LEU A 139 -25.92 -28.22 0.88
N GLN A 140 -27.11 -27.68 0.67
CA GLN A 140 -27.73 -27.62 -0.66
C GLN A 140 -27.11 -26.60 -1.62
N LYS A 141 -26.45 -25.56 -1.09
CA LYS A 141 -25.83 -24.48 -1.87
C LYS A 141 -24.37 -24.80 -2.27
N ASN A 142 -23.75 -25.78 -1.62
CA ASN A 142 -22.33 -26.10 -1.84
C ASN A 142 -22.18 -27.09 -3.01
N ILE A 143 -21.63 -26.58 -4.11
CA ILE A 143 -21.61 -27.24 -5.43
C ILE A 143 -20.67 -28.45 -5.47
N LEU A 144 -19.59 -28.42 -4.68
CA LEU A 144 -18.51 -29.42 -4.70
C LEU A 144 -18.64 -30.48 -3.59
N VAL A 145 -19.68 -30.43 -2.77
CA VAL A 145 -19.93 -31.46 -1.76
C VAL A 145 -20.37 -32.77 -2.44
N LEU A 146 -19.64 -33.85 -2.17
CA LEU A 146 -20.01 -35.19 -2.58
C LEU A 146 -21.21 -35.67 -1.76
N ARG A 147 -22.31 -35.99 -2.45
CA ARG A 147 -23.56 -36.49 -1.83
C ARG A 147 -23.63 -38.02 -1.79
N LYS A 148 -22.71 -38.69 -2.48
CA LYS A 148 -22.54 -40.15 -2.50
C LYS A 148 -21.07 -40.45 -2.17
N SER A 149 -20.84 -41.55 -1.47
CA SER A 149 -19.47 -42.03 -1.19
C SER A 149 -18.78 -42.42 -2.50
N CYS A 150 -17.59 -41.88 -2.73
CA CYS A 150 -16.75 -42.20 -3.89
C CYS A 150 -15.44 -42.89 -3.48
N ILE A 151 -15.40 -43.53 -2.31
CA ILE A 151 -14.18 -44.10 -1.70
C ILE A 151 -13.46 -45.11 -2.62
N ASN A 152 -14.20 -45.82 -3.47
CA ASN A 152 -13.68 -46.88 -4.34
C ASN A 152 -13.19 -46.40 -5.72
N VAL A 153 -13.24 -45.10 -6.01
CA VAL A 153 -12.80 -44.57 -7.31
C VAL A 153 -11.28 -44.42 -7.29
N GLU A 154 -10.58 -44.96 -8.30
CA GLU A 154 -9.14 -44.76 -8.46
C GLU A 154 -8.80 -43.48 -9.23
N ALA A 155 -7.55 -43.00 -9.12
CA ALA A 155 -7.13 -41.76 -9.77
C ALA A 155 -7.13 -41.84 -11.31
N SER A 156 -6.97 -43.05 -11.88
CA SER A 156 -7.05 -43.32 -13.32
C SER A 156 -8.46 -43.21 -13.89
N ASP A 157 -9.48 -43.41 -13.04
CA ASP A 157 -10.88 -43.45 -13.46
C ASP A 157 -11.54 -42.06 -13.46
N LEU A 158 -10.79 -41.03 -13.06
CA LEU A 158 -11.26 -39.66 -13.06
C LEU A 158 -11.37 -39.13 -14.50
N PRO A 159 -12.52 -38.57 -14.90
CA PRO A 159 -12.66 -38.00 -16.22
C PRO A 159 -11.72 -36.80 -16.39
N PRO A 160 -11.04 -36.65 -17.54
CA PRO A 160 -10.26 -35.46 -17.82
C PRO A 160 -11.20 -34.26 -17.89
N LEU A 161 -10.87 -33.21 -17.12
CA LEU A 161 -11.59 -31.95 -17.20
C LEU A 161 -11.26 -31.28 -18.54
N ASP A 162 -12.27 -31.05 -19.39
CA ASP A 162 -12.14 -30.32 -20.65
C ASP A 162 -12.94 -29.01 -20.58
N VAL A 163 -12.39 -27.95 -21.17
CA VAL A 163 -13.03 -26.64 -21.34
C VAL A 163 -14.33 -26.76 -22.15
N SER A 164 -14.44 -27.78 -23.00
CA SER A 164 -15.68 -28.06 -23.76
C SER A 164 -16.89 -28.39 -22.87
N LEU A 165 -16.69 -28.80 -21.61
CA LEU A 165 -17.73 -29.02 -20.61
C LEU A 165 -18.39 -27.72 -20.11
N VAL A 166 -17.74 -26.56 -20.32
CA VAL A 166 -18.24 -25.24 -19.92
C VAL A 166 -19.13 -24.62 -21.02
N ASN A 167 -18.93 -25.02 -22.28
CA ASN A 167 -19.59 -24.40 -23.44
C ASN A 167 -20.79 -25.19 -23.96
N ARG A 168 -20.93 -26.45 -23.56
CA ARG A 168 -22.08 -27.27 -23.94
C ARG A 168 -23.12 -27.21 -22.85
N SER A 169 -24.36 -26.88 -23.23
CA SER A 169 -25.57 -27.21 -22.49
C SER A 169 -25.78 -28.73 -22.47
N VAL A 170 -24.78 -29.51 -22.02
CA VAL A 170 -24.96 -30.95 -21.84
C VAL A 170 -25.83 -31.11 -20.62
N SER A 171 -27.02 -31.68 -20.81
CA SER A 171 -27.78 -32.30 -19.74
C SER A 171 -26.91 -33.36 -19.09
N SER A 172 -26.13 -32.97 -18.09
CA SER A 172 -25.22 -33.86 -17.37
C SER A 172 -26.06 -34.98 -16.77
N SER A 173 -25.90 -36.20 -17.27
CA SER A 173 -26.61 -37.34 -16.69
C SER A 173 -26.26 -37.42 -15.20
N HIS A 174 -27.25 -37.70 -14.35
CA HIS A 174 -27.10 -37.67 -12.89
C HIS A 174 -25.97 -38.59 -12.36
N ASN A 175 -25.48 -39.52 -13.18
CA ASN A 175 -24.41 -40.46 -12.86
C ASN A 175 -22.99 -39.89 -13.08
N ILE A 176 -22.80 -38.88 -13.94
CA ILE A 176 -21.46 -38.30 -14.26
C ILE A 176 -21.11 -37.12 -13.34
N LEU A 177 -22.12 -36.49 -12.72
CA LEU A 177 -21.92 -35.34 -11.83
C LEU A 177 -21.01 -35.64 -10.61
N PRO A 178 -21.12 -36.80 -9.91
CA PRO A 178 -20.23 -37.11 -8.79
C PRO A 178 -18.77 -37.26 -9.20
N SER A 179 -18.48 -37.93 -10.33
CA SER A 179 -17.12 -38.11 -10.83
C SER A 179 -16.51 -36.80 -11.32
N LEU A 180 -17.30 -35.93 -11.97
CA LEU A 180 -16.85 -34.58 -12.35
C LEU A 180 -16.56 -33.69 -11.14
N ARG A 181 -17.39 -33.74 -10.08
CA ARG A 181 -17.12 -33.01 -8.83
C ARG A 181 -15.84 -33.51 -8.18
N LEU A 182 -15.65 -34.82 -8.13
CA LEU A 182 -14.44 -35.45 -7.61
C LEU A 182 -13.19 -35.01 -8.40
N ALA A 183 -13.28 -34.98 -9.74
CA ALA A 183 -12.21 -34.48 -10.61
C ALA A 183 -11.89 -33.00 -10.36
N CYS A 184 -12.91 -32.16 -10.15
CA CYS A 184 -12.73 -30.75 -9.79
C CYS A 184 -12.02 -30.59 -8.45
N VAL A 185 -12.43 -31.34 -7.42
CA VAL A 185 -11.81 -31.32 -6.09
C VAL A 185 -10.35 -31.78 -6.15
N TYR A 186 -10.08 -32.88 -6.86
CA TYR A 186 -8.72 -33.37 -7.04
C TYR A 186 -7.84 -32.35 -7.77
N ARG A 187 -8.34 -31.74 -8.85
CA ARG A 187 -7.60 -30.70 -9.58
C ARG A 187 -7.34 -29.46 -8.72
N LEU A 188 -8.34 -29.03 -7.95
CA LEU A 188 -8.24 -27.92 -7.02
C LEU A 188 -7.13 -28.14 -5.98
N ILE A 189 -7.06 -29.35 -5.39
CA ILE A 189 -6.04 -29.71 -4.40
C ILE A 189 -4.65 -29.70 -5.00
N ARG A 190 -4.48 -30.32 -6.19
CA ARG A 190 -3.19 -30.29 -6.89
C ARG A 190 -2.74 -28.89 -7.25
N LEU A 191 -3.67 -28.06 -7.73
CA LEU A 191 -3.41 -26.65 -8.04
C LEU A 191 -2.98 -25.87 -6.79
N ALA A 192 -3.67 -26.05 -5.67
CA ALA A 192 -3.31 -25.40 -4.42
C ALA A 192 -1.94 -25.84 -3.90
N ALA A 193 -1.60 -27.12 -4.01
CA ALA A 193 -0.27 -27.62 -3.68
C ALA A 193 0.82 -27.00 -4.57
N GLN A 194 0.58 -26.93 -5.89
CA GLN A 194 1.52 -26.33 -6.84
C GLN A 194 1.73 -24.83 -6.58
N VAL A 195 0.65 -24.07 -6.34
CA VAL A 195 0.70 -22.64 -6.03
C VAL A 195 1.41 -22.41 -4.70
N PHE A 196 1.16 -23.25 -3.69
CA PHE A 196 1.85 -23.18 -2.40
C PHE A 196 3.36 -23.40 -2.54
N LEU A 197 3.78 -24.44 -3.26
CA LEU A 197 5.20 -24.73 -3.50
C LEU A 197 5.89 -23.59 -4.27
N LEU A 198 5.20 -23.01 -5.27
CA LEU A 198 5.74 -21.87 -6.02
C LEU A 198 5.93 -20.65 -5.13
N TYR A 199 4.96 -20.33 -4.27
CA TYR A 199 5.05 -19.17 -3.38
C TYR A 199 5.96 -19.40 -2.16
N ASP A 200 6.13 -20.64 -1.68
CA ASP A 200 7.08 -20.96 -0.61
C ASP A 200 8.53 -20.69 -1.03
N ASN A 201 8.85 -20.89 -2.31
CA ASN A 201 10.17 -20.58 -2.86
C ASN A 201 10.44 -19.08 -3.03
N VAL A 202 9.40 -18.24 -3.06
CA VAL A 202 9.50 -16.81 -3.43
C VAL A 202 9.25 -15.89 -2.23
N LEU A 203 8.29 -16.24 -1.37
CA LEU A 203 7.81 -15.36 -0.30
C LEU A 203 8.36 -15.77 1.07
N PRO A 204 8.57 -14.80 1.99
CA PRO A 204 8.86 -15.12 3.37
C PRO A 204 7.75 -15.96 4.00
N LYS A 205 8.13 -16.94 4.83
CA LYS A 205 7.20 -17.89 5.46
C LYS A 205 6.07 -17.23 6.25
N CYS A 206 6.31 -16.08 6.89
CA CYS A 206 5.27 -15.31 7.58
C CYS A 206 4.21 -14.73 6.63
N VAL A 207 4.60 -14.27 5.43
CA VAL A 207 3.66 -13.75 4.43
C VAL A 207 2.84 -14.91 3.87
N LEU A 208 3.51 -16.03 3.60
CA LEU A 208 2.88 -17.24 3.09
C LEU A 208 1.80 -17.79 4.05
N THR A 209 2.08 -17.84 5.35
CA THR A 209 1.11 -18.31 6.35
C THR A 209 -0.12 -17.41 6.43
N HIS A 210 0.04 -16.09 6.34
CA HIS A 210 -1.09 -15.16 6.29
C HIS A 210 -1.89 -15.29 4.99
N LEU A 211 -1.22 -15.45 3.86
CA LEU A 211 -1.84 -15.59 2.53
C LEU A 211 -2.72 -16.84 2.43
N PHE A 212 -2.22 -17.98 2.91
CA PHE A 212 -2.90 -19.28 2.80
C PHE A 212 -3.85 -19.58 3.98
N ARG A 213 -3.90 -18.72 5.01
CA ARG A 213 -4.80 -18.88 6.17
C ARG A 213 -6.27 -19.10 5.78
N PRO A 214 -6.87 -18.37 4.83
CA PRO A 214 -8.26 -18.60 4.42
C PRO A 214 -8.48 -20.00 3.81
N LEU A 215 -7.50 -20.49 3.05
CA LEU A 215 -7.54 -21.80 2.42
C LEU A 215 -7.38 -22.91 3.47
N GLU A 216 -6.47 -22.75 4.42
CA GLU A 216 -6.31 -23.67 5.55
C GLU A 216 -7.60 -23.79 6.38
N MET A 217 -8.23 -22.66 6.73
CA MET A 217 -9.52 -22.66 7.43
C MET A 217 -10.61 -23.40 6.64
N SER A 218 -10.60 -23.24 5.32
CA SER A 218 -11.55 -23.94 4.44
C SER A 218 -11.30 -25.45 4.39
N LEU A 219 -10.04 -25.89 4.43
CA LEU A 219 -9.68 -27.30 4.50
C LEU A 219 -10.10 -27.96 5.82
N VAL A 220 -9.92 -27.27 6.95
CA VAL A 220 -10.34 -27.77 8.27
C VAL A 220 -11.87 -27.95 8.33
N ASN A 221 -12.62 -27.04 7.70
CA ASN A 221 -14.08 -27.09 7.64
C ASN A 221 -14.62 -28.07 6.57
N SER A 222 -13.75 -28.65 5.76
CA SER A 222 -14.11 -29.61 4.71
C SER A 222 -14.14 -31.03 5.28
N ASN A 223 -15.19 -31.77 4.96
CA ASN A 223 -15.30 -33.16 5.36
C ASN A 223 -14.87 -34.07 4.21
N PHE A 224 -13.73 -34.74 4.38
CA PHE A 224 -13.17 -35.65 3.39
C PHE A 224 -13.57 -37.12 3.58
N LEU A 225 -14.50 -37.45 4.50
CA LEU A 225 -14.92 -38.82 4.80
C LEU A 225 -15.45 -39.61 3.58
N TYR A 226 -16.02 -38.93 2.58
CA TYR A 226 -16.59 -39.54 1.37
C TYR A 226 -15.62 -39.58 0.17
N HIS A 227 -14.37 -39.15 0.36
CA HIS A 227 -13.38 -39.06 -0.71
C HIS A 227 -12.45 -40.29 -0.71
N PRO A 228 -11.88 -40.65 -1.87
CA PRO A 228 -10.85 -41.68 -1.96
C PRO A 228 -9.61 -41.37 -1.10
N ALA A 229 -8.89 -42.41 -0.70
CA ALA A 229 -7.68 -42.30 0.12
C ALA A 229 -6.62 -41.36 -0.49
N PHE A 230 -6.40 -41.40 -1.81
CA PHE A 230 -5.40 -40.55 -2.46
C PHE A 230 -5.70 -39.04 -2.32
N ILE A 231 -6.98 -38.63 -2.30
CA ILE A 231 -7.37 -37.23 -2.08
C ILE A 231 -7.09 -36.85 -0.63
N VAL A 232 -7.44 -37.75 0.31
CA VAL A 232 -7.22 -37.53 1.74
C VAL A 232 -5.73 -37.38 2.04
N ASP A 233 -4.88 -38.16 1.40
CA ASP A 233 -3.43 -38.12 1.61
C ASP A 233 -2.81 -36.83 1.04
N GLU A 234 -3.25 -36.36 -0.12
CA GLU A 234 -2.85 -35.05 -0.68
C GLU A 234 -3.28 -33.89 0.23
N VAL A 235 -4.49 -33.94 0.78
CA VAL A 235 -4.97 -32.93 1.74
C VAL A 235 -4.14 -32.96 3.04
N LYS A 236 -3.81 -34.15 3.55
CA LYS A 236 -2.93 -34.29 4.72
C LYS A 236 -1.54 -33.72 4.44
N SER A 237 -0.98 -34.02 3.27
CA SER A 237 0.31 -33.48 2.82
C SER A 237 0.29 -31.95 2.79
N LEU A 238 -0.73 -31.35 2.16
CA LEU A 238 -0.93 -29.91 2.10
C LEU A 238 -1.11 -29.28 3.49
N SER A 239 -1.92 -29.92 4.36
CA SER A 239 -2.12 -29.46 5.74
C SER A 239 -0.83 -29.49 6.57
N ASN A 240 -0.02 -30.54 6.41
CA ASN A 240 1.27 -30.65 7.06
C ASN A 240 2.24 -29.58 6.56
N ALA A 241 2.24 -29.28 5.27
CA ALA A 241 3.04 -28.21 4.69
C ALA A 241 2.69 -26.82 5.28
N PHE A 242 1.39 -26.53 5.47
CA PHE A 242 0.97 -25.30 6.16
C PHE A 242 1.46 -25.25 7.61
N LYS A 243 1.36 -26.36 8.35
CA LYS A 243 1.82 -26.43 9.75
C LYS A 243 3.33 -26.21 9.87
N LEU A 244 4.12 -26.81 8.99
CA LEU A 244 5.58 -26.63 8.97
C LEU A 244 5.96 -25.15 8.78
N ASN A 245 5.25 -24.44 7.91
CA ASN A 245 5.52 -23.03 7.65
C ASN A 245 5.00 -22.07 8.73
N LYS A 246 3.98 -22.47 9.51
CA LYS A 246 3.56 -21.74 10.72
C LYS A 246 4.61 -21.75 11.83
N ASN A 247 5.29 -22.88 11.98
CA ASN A 247 6.33 -23.05 13.00
C ASN A 247 7.67 -22.46 12.58
N ALA A 248 7.76 -21.87 11.39
CA ALA A 248 8.97 -21.23 10.94
C ALA A 248 9.27 -19.98 11.78
N PRO A 249 10.55 -19.70 12.08
CA PRO A 249 10.93 -18.49 12.80
C PRO A 249 10.41 -17.28 12.01
N THR A 250 9.72 -16.38 12.72
CA THR A 250 9.35 -15.09 12.15
C THR A 250 10.62 -14.43 11.63
N PRO A 251 10.66 -14.00 10.35
CA PRO A 251 11.83 -13.29 9.87
C PRO A 251 12.02 -12.09 10.79
N ALA A 252 13.25 -11.89 11.27
CA ALA A 252 13.59 -10.78 12.13
C ALA A 252 12.96 -9.50 11.54
N ARG A 253 12.23 -8.77 12.38
CA ARG A 253 11.59 -7.49 12.01
C ARG A 253 12.59 -6.74 11.16
N LEU A 254 12.20 -6.25 9.98
CA LEU A 254 13.10 -5.45 9.15
C LEU A 254 13.53 -4.23 9.97
N ILE A 255 14.65 -4.35 10.67
CA ILE A 255 15.30 -3.28 11.40
C ILE A 255 15.58 -2.19 10.35
N SER A 256 15.43 -0.93 10.74
CA SER A 256 15.74 0.27 9.94
C SER A 256 16.96 0.08 9.03
N ASP A 257 17.97 -0.60 9.52
CA ASP A 257 19.26 -0.81 8.87
C ASP A 257 19.19 -1.70 7.62
N ARG A 258 18.27 -2.68 7.56
CA ARG A 258 18.05 -3.46 6.33
C ARG A 258 17.18 -2.72 5.32
N ARG A 259 16.31 -1.79 5.75
CA ARG A 259 15.68 -0.84 4.82
C ARG A 259 16.74 0.07 4.21
N ILE A 260 17.66 0.60 5.01
CA ILE A 260 18.82 1.37 4.55
C ILE A 260 19.69 0.53 3.61
N PHE A 261 19.91 -0.76 3.89
CA PHE A 261 20.65 -1.66 3.01
C PHE A 261 19.94 -1.92 1.66
N ILE A 262 18.62 -2.12 1.66
CA ILE A 262 17.82 -2.24 0.43
C ILE A 262 17.79 -0.92 -0.35
N LEU A 263 17.75 0.22 0.35
CA LEU A 263 17.83 1.55 -0.25
C LEU A 263 19.22 1.86 -0.84
N ASN A 264 20.29 1.41 -0.17
CA ASN A 264 21.67 1.58 -0.64
C ASN A 264 22.00 0.65 -1.81
N THR A 265 21.40 -0.54 -1.87
CA THR A 265 21.57 -1.46 -3.01
C THR A 265 20.77 -1.01 -4.24
N LEU A 266 19.73 -0.19 -4.05
CA LEU A 266 19.00 0.52 -5.10
C LEU A 266 19.62 1.91 -5.33
N HIS A 267 20.89 1.96 -5.74
CA HIS A 267 21.52 3.20 -6.23
C HIS A 267 20.91 3.62 -7.58
N SER A 268 19.66 4.10 -7.59
CA SER A 268 19.15 4.93 -8.69
C SER A 268 19.59 6.37 -8.43
N LYS A 269 20.28 6.98 -9.40
CA LYS A 269 20.87 8.32 -9.31
C LYS A 269 19.85 9.47 -9.30
N ASP A 270 18.55 9.18 -9.42
CA ASP A 270 17.52 10.18 -9.63
C ASP A 270 16.83 10.59 -8.32
N SER A 271 17.00 11.87 -7.99
CA SER A 271 16.53 12.52 -6.75
C SER A 271 15.01 12.64 -6.64
N ASP A 272 14.27 12.42 -7.72
CA ASP A 272 12.81 12.56 -7.76
C ASP A 272 12.05 11.36 -7.18
N ASP A 273 12.66 10.17 -7.10
CA ASP A 273 12.01 9.01 -6.47
C ASP A 273 12.08 9.04 -4.94
N PHE A 274 13.04 9.76 -4.35
CA PHE A 274 13.06 10.08 -2.92
C PHE A 274 11.89 10.99 -2.53
N ARG A 275 11.48 11.91 -3.41
CA ARG A 275 10.32 12.80 -3.18
C ARG A 275 8.99 12.04 -3.19
N LYS A 276 8.87 10.95 -3.97
CA LYS A 276 7.66 10.12 -4.04
C LYS A 276 7.41 9.28 -2.78
N LEU A 277 8.43 9.03 -1.97
CA LEU A 277 8.33 8.21 -0.76
C LEU A 277 7.94 8.98 0.51
N SER A 278 7.63 10.28 0.40
CA SER A 278 7.19 11.13 1.52
C SER A 278 8.12 11.09 2.75
N ILE A 279 9.41 10.79 2.55
CA ILE A 279 10.41 11.07 3.55
C ILE A 279 10.66 12.57 3.43
N LEU A 280 10.01 13.37 4.29
CA LEU A 280 10.39 14.76 4.44
C LEU A 280 11.91 14.77 4.64
N PRO A 281 12.67 15.60 3.89
CA PRO A 281 14.08 15.76 4.19
C PRO A 281 14.16 16.18 5.65
N GLN A 282 14.65 15.28 6.51
CA GLN A 282 14.97 15.62 7.89
C GLN A 282 16.17 16.55 7.77
N LEU A 283 15.88 17.85 7.84
CA LEU A 283 16.90 18.86 8.01
C LEU A 283 17.47 18.64 9.41
N ASP A 284 18.78 18.47 9.50
CA ASP A 284 19.44 18.42 10.78
C ASP A 284 19.11 19.71 11.55
N PRO A 285 18.67 19.61 12.81
CA PRO A 285 18.41 20.78 13.61
C PRO A 285 19.70 21.57 13.76
N VAL A 286 19.72 22.81 13.27
CA VAL A 286 20.84 23.73 13.47
C VAL A 286 20.71 24.29 14.89
N PHE A 287 21.51 23.78 15.81
CA PHE A 287 21.66 24.33 17.15
C PHE A 287 23.14 24.57 17.44
N ASP A 288 23.43 25.70 18.10
CA ASP A 288 24.77 25.95 18.64
C ASP A 288 24.96 25.07 19.90
N GLU A 289 25.96 24.20 19.90
CA GLU A 289 26.26 23.24 21.00
C GLU A 289 26.49 23.92 22.36
N ARG A 290 26.80 25.23 22.37
CA ARG A 290 26.96 26.06 23.56
C ARG A 290 26.13 27.33 23.48
N LEU A 291 24.80 27.16 23.43
CA LEU A 291 23.86 28.27 23.36
C LEU A 291 23.92 29.14 24.63
N CYS A 292 24.77 30.17 24.62
CA CYS A 292 24.86 31.16 25.69
C CYS A 292 23.92 32.33 25.37
N VAL A 293 22.75 32.36 26.03
CA VAL A 293 21.71 33.41 25.85
C VAL A 293 22.25 34.84 26.07
N ASN A 294 23.32 34.99 26.85
CA ASN A 294 23.93 36.29 27.17
C ASN A 294 25.00 36.75 26.17
N HIS A 295 25.34 35.94 25.17
CA HIS A 295 26.44 36.23 24.25
C HIS A 295 25.93 36.61 22.86
N ASP A 296 25.60 37.89 22.67
CA ASP A 296 25.34 38.41 21.32
C ASP A 296 26.67 38.46 20.54
N LEU A 297 26.77 37.75 19.42
CA LEU A 297 27.99 37.73 18.59
C LEU A 297 28.20 39.02 17.77
N ASN A 298 27.19 39.89 17.72
CA ASN A 298 27.21 41.08 16.86
C ASN A 298 27.71 42.33 17.61
N THR A 299 29.02 42.55 17.53
CA THR A 299 29.76 43.65 18.18
C THR A 299 29.17 45.04 17.91
N LYS A 300 28.71 45.32 16.67
CA LYS A 300 28.09 46.61 16.31
C LYS A 300 26.79 46.86 17.08
N ARG A 301 25.95 45.83 17.26
CA ARG A 301 24.69 45.95 18.02
C ARG A 301 24.95 46.15 19.51
N ILE A 302 25.97 45.49 20.06
CA ILE A 302 26.38 45.66 21.47
C ILE A 302 26.83 47.11 21.70
N LEU A 303 27.71 47.63 20.86
CA LEU A 303 28.19 49.01 20.96
C LEU A 303 27.06 50.04 20.84
N LEU A 304 26.09 49.80 19.94
CA LEU A 304 24.92 50.69 19.83
C LEU A 304 24.08 50.66 21.12
N ARG A 305 23.87 49.48 21.71
CA ARG A 305 23.11 49.34 22.98
C ARG A 305 23.83 50.00 24.15
N THR A 306 25.16 49.88 24.25
CA THR A 306 25.94 50.52 25.33
C THR A 306 25.90 52.03 25.20
N VAL A 307 26.18 52.58 24.01
CA VAL A 307 26.13 54.03 23.75
C VAL A 307 24.74 54.61 24.01
N THR A 308 23.68 53.91 23.59
CA THR A 308 22.30 54.39 23.83
C THR A 308 21.93 54.34 25.31
N LYS A 309 22.40 53.35 26.07
CA LYS A 309 22.21 53.28 27.53
C LYS A 309 22.94 54.41 28.24
N GLU A 310 24.21 54.62 27.92
CA GLU A 310 25.04 55.69 28.50
C GLU A 310 24.46 57.08 28.18
N LYS A 311 24.07 57.33 26.93
CA LYS A 311 23.42 58.59 26.53
C LYS A 311 22.14 58.84 27.34
N ARG A 312 21.31 57.82 27.57
CA ARG A 312 20.10 57.95 28.40
C ARG A 312 20.45 58.26 29.86
N CYS A 313 21.44 57.57 30.43
CA CYS A 313 21.88 57.80 31.80
C CYS A 313 22.44 59.21 31.99
N ALA A 314 23.35 59.64 31.11
CA ALA A 314 23.91 60.99 31.12
C ALA A 314 22.81 62.05 31.03
N MET A 315 21.87 61.92 30.09
CA MET A 315 20.77 62.88 29.94
C MET A 315 19.84 62.92 31.15
N ARG A 316 19.62 61.80 31.85
CA ARG A 316 18.86 61.80 33.11
C ARG A 316 19.59 62.57 34.19
N ASN A 317 20.91 62.43 34.30
CA ASN A 317 21.72 63.14 35.29
C ASN A 317 21.73 64.66 35.01
N PHE A 318 21.97 65.06 33.76
CA PHE A 318 21.92 66.48 33.38
C PHE A 318 20.56 67.12 33.69
N ARG A 319 19.46 66.39 33.47
CA ARG A 319 18.12 66.88 33.84
C ARG A 319 17.97 67.06 35.34
N ARG A 320 18.43 66.10 36.15
CA ARG A 320 18.41 66.22 37.62
C ARG A 320 19.25 67.39 38.10
N ASP A 321 20.44 67.57 37.55
CA ASP A 321 21.33 68.68 37.91
C ASP A 321 20.73 70.02 37.51
N SER A 322 20.10 70.10 36.34
CA SER A 322 19.41 71.32 35.89
C SER A 322 18.24 71.70 36.82
N GLN A 323 17.48 70.71 37.29
CA GLN A 323 16.38 70.92 38.23
C GLN A 323 16.90 71.35 39.61
N PHE A 324 17.98 70.72 40.07
CA PHE A 324 18.67 71.12 41.29
C PHE A 324 19.18 72.56 41.21
N LEU A 325 19.88 72.92 40.14
CA LEU A 325 20.39 74.30 39.96
C LEU A 325 19.27 75.33 39.85
N ALA A 326 18.18 75.01 39.15
CA ALA A 326 17.02 75.89 39.05
C ALA A 326 16.39 76.14 40.42
N SER A 327 16.12 75.08 41.19
CA SER A 327 15.57 75.21 42.55
C SER A 327 16.51 75.94 43.50
N HIS A 328 17.81 75.68 43.42
CA HIS A 328 18.83 76.34 44.24
C HIS A 328 18.92 77.84 43.93
N ARG A 329 18.95 78.23 42.64
CA ARG A 329 18.93 79.64 42.22
C ARG A 329 17.66 80.35 42.68
N LEU A 330 16.50 79.73 42.51
CA LEU A 330 15.23 80.29 43.00
C LEU A 330 15.26 80.51 44.52
N ASN A 331 15.81 79.58 45.29
CA ASN A 331 15.94 79.73 46.74
C ASN A 331 16.88 80.88 47.12
N ILE A 332 18.00 81.06 46.41
CA ILE A 332 18.90 82.20 46.63
C ILE A 332 18.17 83.52 46.32
N ILE A 333 17.49 83.60 45.19
CA ILE A 333 16.76 84.81 44.77
C ILE A 333 15.70 85.16 45.81
N LYS A 334 14.84 84.20 46.20
CA LYS A 334 13.82 84.40 47.25
C LYS A 334 14.42 84.88 48.57
N LYS A 335 15.52 84.29 49.02
CA LYS A 335 16.23 84.74 50.23
C LYS A 335 16.75 86.17 50.08
N SER A 336 17.34 86.50 48.93
CA SER A 336 17.87 87.83 48.65
C SER A 336 16.77 88.89 48.59
N ASP A 337 15.62 88.58 47.98
CA ASP A 337 14.49 89.49 47.88
C ASP A 337 13.81 89.69 49.23
N TYR A 338 13.69 88.64 50.05
CA TYR A 338 13.23 88.77 51.44
C TYR A 338 14.13 89.70 52.27
N ILE A 339 15.45 89.53 52.17
CA ILE A 339 16.40 90.42 52.86
C ILE A 339 16.26 91.86 52.36
N ARG A 340 16.15 92.05 51.03
CA ARG A 340 15.99 93.36 50.41
C ARG A 340 14.71 94.03 50.89
N GLU A 341 13.58 93.34 50.83
CA GLU A 341 12.27 93.84 51.26
C GLU A 341 12.30 94.22 52.74
N LYS A 342 12.85 93.35 53.61
CA LYS A 342 13.01 93.63 55.04
C LYS A 342 13.84 94.88 55.29
N LYS A 343 14.97 95.06 54.59
CA LYS A 343 15.80 96.27 54.69
C LYS A 343 15.05 97.50 54.20
N THR A 344 14.39 97.44 53.06
CA THR A 344 13.62 98.58 52.53
C THR A 344 12.48 98.99 53.44
N LYS A 345 11.73 98.03 54.01
CA LYS A 345 10.67 98.31 54.99
C LYS A 345 11.22 98.98 56.24
N ALA A 346 12.35 98.49 56.77
CA ALA A 346 13.01 99.10 57.93
C ALA A 346 13.46 100.55 57.66
N ILE A 347 14.03 100.80 56.48
CA ILE A 347 14.42 102.16 56.06
C ILE A 347 13.17 103.06 55.95
N LEU A 348 12.13 102.60 55.25
CA LEU A 348 10.89 103.37 55.11
C LEU A 348 10.21 103.66 56.44
N SER A 349 10.18 102.70 57.38
CA SER A 349 9.65 102.93 58.72
C SER A 349 10.49 103.94 59.51
N SER A 350 11.82 103.90 59.37
CA SER A 350 12.70 104.86 60.04
C SER A 350 12.54 106.28 59.50
N ILE A 351 12.30 106.43 58.20
CA ILE A 351 12.01 107.74 57.59
C ILE A 351 10.67 108.28 58.11
N ARG A 352 9.61 107.46 58.10
CA ARG A 352 8.29 107.87 58.61
C ARG A 352 8.33 108.29 60.09
N SER A 353 9.08 107.57 60.93
CA SER A 353 9.24 107.93 62.35
C SER A 353 10.07 109.20 62.61
N LEU A 354 10.72 109.75 61.59
CA LEU A 354 11.43 111.04 61.66
C LEU A 354 10.59 112.20 61.11
N GLU A 355 9.55 111.90 60.35
CA GLU A 355 8.60 112.87 59.77
C GLU A 355 7.41 113.14 60.71
N ASP A 356 7.02 112.16 61.53
CA ASP A 356 6.17 112.32 62.72
C ASP A 356 6.98 112.87 63.91
#